data_AF-A0A5S3YKY2-F1
#
_entry.id   AF-A0A5S3YKY2-F1
#
_cell.length_a   1.000
_cell.length_b   1.000
_cell.length_c   1.000
_cell.angle_alpha   90.00
_cell.angle_beta   90.00
_cell.angle_gamma   90.00
#
_symmetry.space_group_name_H-M   'P 1'
#
loop_
_entity.id
_entity.type
_entity.pdbx_description
1 polymer ?
#
loop_
_entity_poly.entity_id
_entity_poly.type
_entity_poly.pdbx_seq_one_letter_code
_entity_poly.pdbx_strand_id
1 'polypeptide(L)'
;EEVVALIAGGHTFGKAHGAKKPSDCVGKEPAAAEIEAQGLGWKNKCGTGKGADTTTSGLEGAWTVTPTQWSTNYLDNLMNFNWVMTKSPAGATQWIPDNKAA
;
A
#
# COMPACT_ATOMS: atom_id res chain seq x y z
N GLU A 1 19.36 8.65 13.52
CA GLU A 1 18.38 9.73 13.27
C GLU A 1 17.82 9.66 11.85
N GLU A 2 18.67 9.64 10.82
CA GLU A 2 18.27 9.76 9.41
C GLU A 2 17.29 8.69 8.91
N VAL A 3 17.41 7.43 9.35
CA VAL A 3 16.49 6.34 8.94
C VAL A 3 15.05 6.61 9.40
N VAL A 4 14.88 7.19 10.59
CA VAL A 4 13.55 7.56 11.10
C VAL A 4 12.97 8.67 10.24
N ALA A 5 13.77 9.68 9.89
CA ALA A 5 13.35 10.77 9.03
C ALA A 5 12.95 10.29 7.63
N LEU A 6 13.71 9.37 7.03
CA LEU A 6 13.41 8.81 5.71
C LEU A 6 12.10 8.01 5.71
N ILE A 7 11.90 7.12 6.69
CA ILE A 7 10.70 6.28 6.75
C ILE A 7 9.46 7.12 7.09
N ALA A 8 9.53 7.93 8.15
CA ALA A 8 8.40 8.75 8.57
C ALA A 8 8.07 9.79 7.49
N GLY A 9 9.08 10.47 6.93
CA GLY A 9 8.90 11.45 5.87
C GLY A 9 8.36 10.83 4.57
N GLY A 10 8.82 9.63 4.20
CA GLY A 10 8.31 8.92 3.03
C GLY A 10 6.85 8.46 3.21
N HIS A 11 6.54 7.81 4.33
CA HIS A 11 5.19 7.30 4.61
C HIS A 11 4.19 8.36 5.09
N THR A 12 4.59 9.63 5.24
CA THR A 12 3.64 10.76 5.31
C THR A 12 2.77 10.84 4.05
N PHE A 13 3.27 10.36 2.91
CA PHE A 13 2.60 10.46 1.62
C PHE A 13 2.08 9.11 1.09
N GLY A 14 1.02 9.19 0.29
CA GLY A 14 0.52 8.09 -0.52
C GLY A 14 -0.10 6.96 0.29
N LYS A 15 0.01 5.74 -0.26
CA LYS A 15 -0.62 4.52 0.26
C LYS A 15 0.08 3.26 -0.27
N ALA A 16 -0.16 2.14 0.40
CA ALA A 16 0.10 0.82 -0.14
C ALA A 16 -1.06 0.31 -1.02
N HIS A 17 -0.80 -0.69 -1.87
CA HIS A 17 -1.80 -1.28 -2.78
C HIS A 17 -1.80 -2.82 -2.70
N GLY A 18 -2.97 -3.38 -2.43
CA GLY A 18 -3.24 -4.77 -2.06
C GLY A 18 -4.73 -5.09 -2.11
N ALA A 19 -5.45 -4.57 -3.11
CA ALA A 19 -6.90 -4.78 -3.29
C ALA A 19 -7.28 -6.27 -3.46
N LYS A 20 -6.37 -7.08 -4.04
CA LYS A 20 -6.53 -8.53 -4.21
C LYS A 20 -5.21 -9.26 -4.01
N LYS A 21 -5.27 -10.57 -3.80
CA LYS A 21 -4.07 -11.40 -3.61
C LYS A 21 -3.19 -11.38 -4.88
N PRO A 22 -1.90 -10.98 -4.79
CA PRO A 22 -1.04 -10.83 -5.96
C PRO A 22 -0.90 -12.11 -6.80
N SER A 23 -0.80 -13.28 -6.17
CA SER A 23 -0.68 -14.58 -6.85
C SER A 23 -1.82 -14.89 -7.81
N ASP A 24 -2.99 -14.32 -7.55
CA ASP A 24 -4.21 -14.65 -8.28
C ASP A 24 -4.46 -13.63 -9.40
N CYS A 25 -3.82 -12.45 -9.33
CA CYS A 25 -4.18 -11.25 -10.08
C CYS A 25 -3.04 -10.64 -10.89
N VAL A 26 -1.81 -10.66 -10.38
CA VAL A 26 -0.66 -9.93 -10.94
C VAL A 26 0.17 -10.86 -11.82
N GLY A 27 0.36 -10.47 -13.07
CA GLY A 27 1.17 -11.21 -14.04
C GLY A 27 2.68 -10.99 -13.90
N LYS A 28 3.42 -11.47 -14.92
CA LYS A 28 4.88 -11.40 -15.01
C LYS A 28 5.41 -9.96 -14.85
N GLU A 29 6.57 -9.84 -14.22
CA GLU A 29 7.35 -8.61 -14.11
C GLU A 29 7.84 -8.10 -15.49
N PRO A 30 8.30 -6.83 -15.60
CA PRO A 30 8.60 -6.22 -16.90
C PRO A 30 9.59 -6.99 -17.78
N ALA A 31 10.59 -7.63 -17.19
CA ALA A 31 11.62 -8.36 -17.95
C ALA A 31 11.12 -9.69 -18.55
N ALA A 32 10.02 -10.24 -18.04
CA ALA A 32 9.40 -11.47 -18.54
C ALA A 32 8.04 -11.23 -19.21
N ALA A 33 7.56 -9.98 -19.23
CA ALA A 33 6.33 -9.59 -19.90
C ALA A 33 6.48 -9.71 -21.43
N GLU A 34 5.36 -9.94 -22.10
CA GLU A 34 5.31 -10.02 -23.56
C GLU A 34 5.64 -8.65 -24.19
N ILE A 35 6.19 -8.64 -25.41
CA ILE A 35 6.71 -7.43 -26.06
C ILE A 35 5.65 -6.33 -26.26
N GLU A 36 4.38 -6.71 -26.44
CA GLU A 36 3.27 -5.75 -26.57
C GLU A 36 2.99 -4.97 -25.28
N ALA A 37 3.55 -5.40 -24.14
CA ALA A 37 3.50 -4.64 -22.88
C ALA A 37 4.43 -3.42 -22.90
N GLN A 38 5.30 -3.27 -23.92
CA GLN A 38 6.11 -2.08 -24.17
C GLN A 38 6.92 -1.61 -22.94
N GLY A 39 7.59 -2.55 -22.28
CA GLY A 39 8.44 -2.28 -21.10
C GLY A 39 7.68 -2.20 -19.78
N LEU A 40 6.35 -2.37 -19.79
CA LEU A 40 5.56 -2.52 -18.57
C LEU A 40 5.46 -3.99 -18.15
N GLY A 41 5.10 -4.21 -16.88
CA GLY A 41 4.89 -5.53 -16.31
C GLY A 41 3.83 -5.50 -15.21
N TRP A 42 3.73 -6.59 -14.43
CA TRP A 42 2.78 -6.76 -13.34
C TRP A 42 1.33 -6.50 -13.77
N LYS A 43 0.99 -6.90 -15.00
CA LYS A 43 -0.36 -6.70 -15.55
C LYS A 43 -1.37 -7.35 -14.62
N ASN A 44 -2.25 -6.53 -14.03
CA ASN A 44 -3.26 -6.97 -13.10
C ASN A 44 -4.56 -7.30 -13.84
N LYS A 45 -5.04 -8.54 -13.72
CA LYS A 45 -6.26 -9.03 -14.37
C LYS A 45 -7.51 -8.96 -13.50
N CYS A 46 -7.39 -8.54 -12.24
CA CYS A 46 -8.50 -8.45 -11.31
C CYS A 46 -9.13 -7.05 -11.33
N GLY A 47 -10.47 -7.01 -11.43
CA GLY A 47 -11.21 -5.75 -11.55
C GLY A 47 -10.77 -4.95 -12.79
N THR A 48 -10.56 -3.65 -12.62
CA THR A 48 -10.00 -2.77 -13.66
C THR A 48 -8.48 -2.89 -13.80
N GLY A 49 -7.81 -3.58 -12.88
CA GLY A 49 -6.36 -3.75 -12.84
C GLY A 49 -5.55 -2.51 -12.42
N LYS A 50 -6.22 -1.41 -12.10
CA LYS A 50 -5.61 -0.09 -11.76
C LYS A 50 -6.54 0.73 -10.88
N GLY A 51 -6.10 1.91 -10.42
CA GLY A 51 -6.91 2.77 -9.55
C GLY A 51 -7.32 2.04 -8.26
N ALA A 52 -8.62 1.95 -7.99
CA ALA A 52 -9.15 1.26 -6.81
C ALA A 52 -8.83 -0.24 -6.76
N ASP A 53 -8.61 -0.89 -7.91
CA ASP A 53 -8.29 -2.33 -7.98
C ASP A 53 -6.78 -2.62 -8.02
N THR A 54 -5.94 -1.60 -7.78
CA THR A 54 -4.48 -1.75 -7.86
C THR A 54 -3.96 -2.73 -6.81
N THR A 55 -3.03 -3.58 -7.22
CA THR A 55 -2.30 -4.50 -6.34
C THR A 55 -0.81 -4.38 -6.64
N THR A 56 -0.01 -4.08 -5.63
CA THR A 56 1.45 -3.93 -5.74
C THR A 56 2.14 -4.75 -4.65
N SER A 57 2.18 -4.26 -3.41
CA SER A 57 2.82 -4.97 -2.29
C SER A 57 1.91 -6.03 -1.65
N GLY A 58 0.60 -5.92 -1.84
CA GLY A 58 -0.39 -6.71 -1.10
C GLY A 58 -0.79 -6.10 0.25
N LEU A 59 -0.10 -5.06 0.72
CA LEU A 59 -0.58 -4.24 1.85
C LEU A 59 -1.57 -3.20 1.32
N GLU A 60 -2.58 -2.81 2.10
CA GLU A 60 -3.61 -1.88 1.64
C GLU A 60 -3.89 -0.78 2.67
N GLY A 61 -3.94 0.47 2.19
CA GLY A 61 -4.30 1.63 3.00
C GLY A 61 -3.25 2.74 2.98
N ALA A 62 -3.69 3.94 3.37
CA ALA A 62 -2.85 5.10 3.58
C ALA A 62 -2.44 5.21 5.05
N TRP A 63 -1.32 5.88 5.33
CA TRP A 63 -0.86 6.11 6.71
C TRP A 63 -1.40 7.41 7.32
N THR A 64 -1.81 8.37 6.49
CA THR A 64 -2.25 9.70 6.90
C THR A 64 -3.63 10.02 6.32
N VAL A 65 -4.36 10.93 6.98
CA VAL A 65 -5.67 11.42 6.51
C VAL A 65 -5.53 12.41 5.34
N THR A 66 -4.33 12.95 5.12
CA THR A 66 -3.97 13.88 4.04
C THR A 66 -2.83 13.31 3.17
N PRO A 67 -3.02 12.18 2.47
CA PRO A 67 -1.93 11.43 1.81
C PRO A 67 -1.25 12.18 0.65
N THR A 68 -1.76 13.33 0.23
CA THR A 68 -1.21 14.17 -0.84
C THR A 68 -0.61 15.48 -0.33
N GLN A 69 -0.53 15.68 0.99
CA GLN A 69 -0.02 16.90 1.62
C GLN A 69 0.96 16.55 2.73
N TRP A 70 2.02 17.36 2.87
CA TRP A 70 2.95 17.19 3.98
C TRP A 70 2.26 17.45 5.32
N SER A 71 2.48 16.58 6.29
CA SER A 71 1.98 16.70 7.66
C SER A 71 2.85 15.88 8.63
N THR A 72 2.61 16.03 9.92
CA THR A 72 3.18 15.17 10.97
C THR A 72 2.33 13.95 11.27
N ASN A 73 1.22 13.75 10.55
CA ASN A 73 0.19 12.77 10.91
C ASN A 73 0.69 11.32 10.93
N TYR A 74 1.74 10.99 10.17
CA TYR A 74 2.34 9.65 10.28
C TYR A 74 2.82 9.37 11.71
N LEU A 75 3.59 10.30 12.29
CA LEU A 75 4.11 10.18 13.66
C LEU A 75 3.00 10.38 14.69
N ASP A 76 2.08 11.32 14.46
CA ASP A 76 0.94 11.54 15.35
C ASP A 76 0.09 10.26 15.46
N ASN A 77 -0.22 9.62 14.33
CA ASN A 77 -0.98 8.37 14.29
C ASN A 77 -0.20 7.22 14.94
N LEU A 78 1.09 7.09 14.60
CA LEU A 78 1.93 6.00 15.10
C LEU A 78 2.04 6.01 16.63
N MET A 79 2.20 7.21 17.23
CA MET A 79 2.46 7.35 18.66
C MET A 79 1.17 7.43 19.50
N ASN A 80 0.06 7.92 18.94
CA ASN A 80 -1.18 8.17 19.71
C ASN A 80 -2.22 7.05 19.60
N PHE A 81 -2.09 6.13 18.64
CA PHE A 81 -3.00 4.99 18.53
C PHE A 81 -2.40 3.70 19.07
N ASN A 82 -3.27 2.87 19.65
CA ASN A 82 -2.98 1.46 19.86
C ASN A 82 -3.21 0.72 18.54
N TRP A 83 -2.26 -0.14 18.17
CA TRP A 83 -2.29 -0.87 16.91
C TRP A 83 -2.58 -2.34 17.14
N VAL A 84 -3.54 -2.90 16.40
CA VAL A 84 -3.87 -4.32 16.40
C VAL A 84 -3.58 -4.95 15.04
N MET A 85 -3.08 -6.19 15.07
CA MET A 85 -2.73 -6.92 13.86
C MET A 85 -3.99 -7.33 13.10
N THR A 86 -3.97 -7.18 11.78
CA THR A 86 -5.05 -7.57 10.88
C THR A 86 -4.50 -8.12 9.56
N LYS A 87 -5.39 -8.45 8.63
CA LYS A 87 -5.07 -8.87 7.26
C LYS A 87 -5.61 -7.88 6.24
N SER A 88 -4.79 -7.56 5.23
CA SER A 88 -5.22 -6.80 4.06
C SER A 88 -6.25 -7.59 3.23
N PRO A 89 -6.95 -6.96 2.27
CA PRO A 89 -7.79 -7.69 1.30
C PRO A 89 -7.02 -8.76 0.50
N ALA A 90 -5.70 -8.58 0.33
CA ALA A 90 -4.80 -9.56 -0.27
C ALA A 90 -4.28 -10.64 0.70
N GLY A 91 -4.60 -10.56 1.99
CA GLY A 91 -4.17 -11.51 3.02
C GLY A 91 -2.80 -11.21 3.65
N ALA A 92 -2.18 -10.07 3.34
CA ALA A 92 -0.92 -9.65 3.96
C ALA A 92 -1.16 -9.20 5.42
N THR A 93 -0.22 -9.49 6.33
CA THR A 93 -0.27 -8.97 7.70
C THR A 93 -0.04 -7.47 7.70
N GLN A 94 -0.97 -6.71 8.27
CA GLN A 94 -0.83 -5.26 8.49
C GLN A 94 -1.44 -4.86 9.84
N TRP A 95 -1.41 -3.57 10.16
CA TRP A 95 -1.90 -3.04 11.42
C TRP A 95 -2.96 -1.98 11.17
N ILE A 96 -3.97 -1.95 12.04
CA ILE A 96 -4.99 -0.90 12.07
C ILE A 96 -5.11 -0.36 13.50
N PRO A 97 -5.59 0.88 13.68
CA PRO A 97 -5.95 1.37 15.00
C PRO A 97 -6.99 0.44 15.66
N ASP A 98 -6.85 0.22 16.96
CA ASP A 98 -7.81 -0.56 17.76
C ASP A 98 -9.21 0.09 17.78
N ASN A 99 -9.26 1.42 17.61
CA ASN A 99 -10.51 2.16 17.49
C ASN A 99 -10.93 2.33 16.02
N LYS A 100 -12.14 1.88 15.68
CA LYS A 100 -12.73 2.02 14.33
C LYS A 100 -13.02 3.47 13.90
N ALA A 101 -13.04 4.42 14.84
CA ALA A 101 -13.28 5.84 14.55
C ALA A 101 -11.98 6.66 14.31
N ALA A 102 -10.82 5.99 14.37
CA ALA A 102 -9.52 6.58 14.09
C ALA A 102 -9.24 6.71 12.58
#